data_AF-A0A8T0RYP4-F1
#
_entry.id   AF-A0A8T0RYP4-F1
#
_cell.length_a   1.000
_cell.length_b   1.000
_cell.length_c   1.000
_cell.angle_alpha   90.00
_cell.angle_beta   90.00
_cell.angle_gamma   90.00
#
_symmetry.space_group_name_H-M   'P 1'
#
loop_
_entity.id
_entity.type
_entity.pdbx_description
1 polymer ?
#
loop_
_entity_poly.entity_id
_entity_poly.type
_entity_poly.pdbx_seq_one_letter_code
_entity_poly.pdbx_strand_id
1 'polypeptide(L)'
;MPRRLSAEFTSTRVKMACPSFCTSSWAPRLPCFDGDSSSRFGGRNLSGDLLPSLGATTQQPPKLRKHLVSPYDPRYKVWEIFLILLVVYSAWICPLEFAFLRYLPRAPFIVDDVVNGFFAVDIVLTFFVPYVDSKSYLLVDDPKKIAVRYLSSWFAFDVCSTFPFHSISLLFNRHEHSLGLKFLNALRLWRLRRVSSLFARLEKDIRFNYAVIRCTKLISVTLFAVHCAGCINYLIADRYPDPRRTWIGASMPDFREAGLWARYVTSLYWSITTMTTTGYGDLHAENTREMLFGIAYMLFNLWLTAYLIGNMTNLVVHSTSRTRDFRDMVQAASEFAARNQLPQQIEEQMLNHICLRFRTEGLKQQETLEILPKAMRASISLCLFFPVVQGSYLFKGVSSGFIQQLVTEMQAEYYAPKEDVMLQNDKPSDLHLLVSGAVDVLAFLDGTEQVCGKAAEGELLGETGVMSNQPQPFTFRTTKLSQVLRISRSKLMDIMQENREDGEIIRSNFQQKLRMEQRLYIAMHQDDRVGAFEQTLLDP
;
A
#
# COMPACT_ATOMS: atom_id res chain seq x y z
N MET A 1 23.88 55.60 -24.15
CA MET A 1 22.54 54.97 -24.13
C MET A 1 22.68 53.51 -24.55
N PRO A 2 21.95 52.53 -23.99
CA PRO A 2 21.40 52.39 -22.62
C PRO A 2 22.03 51.17 -21.89
N ARG A 3 22.37 51.28 -20.60
CA ARG A 3 21.60 50.83 -19.41
C ARG A 3 21.32 49.31 -19.35
N ARG A 4 22.21 48.57 -18.67
CA ARG A 4 21.88 47.30 -18.00
C ARG A 4 21.17 47.62 -16.69
N LEU A 5 19.91 47.19 -16.56
CA LEU A 5 19.17 47.16 -15.31
C LEU A 5 19.44 45.82 -14.63
N SER A 6 20.18 45.88 -13.52
CA SER A 6 20.29 44.84 -12.51
C SER A 6 19.02 44.81 -11.68
N ALA A 7 18.27 43.70 -11.73
CA ALA A 7 17.23 43.39 -10.76
C ALA A 7 17.79 42.35 -9.79
N GLU A 8 18.10 42.80 -8.58
CA GLU A 8 18.41 41.96 -7.42
C GLU A 8 17.15 41.20 -7.00
N PHE A 9 17.17 39.87 -7.10
CA PHE A 9 16.23 39.01 -6.40
C PHE A 9 16.84 38.63 -5.05
N THR A 10 16.41 39.33 -4.00
CA THR A 10 16.70 39.01 -2.61
C THR A 10 15.91 37.75 -2.21
N SER A 11 16.59 36.60 -2.27
CA SER A 11 16.10 35.33 -1.72
C SER A 11 16.06 35.41 -0.19
N THR A 12 14.87 35.66 0.37
CA THR A 12 14.61 35.50 1.80
C THR A 12 14.52 34.00 2.12
N ARG A 13 15.63 33.43 2.58
CA ARG A 13 15.68 32.09 3.18
C ARG A 13 14.82 32.07 4.44
N VAL A 14 13.64 31.46 4.37
CA VAL A 14 12.93 30.98 5.56
C VAL A 14 13.66 29.73 6.04
N LYS A 15 14.46 29.89 7.10
CA LYS A 15 15.10 28.78 7.84
C LYS A 15 14.00 27.90 8.44
N MET A 16 13.81 26.70 7.90
CA MET A 16 13.13 25.61 8.58
C MET A 16 14.00 25.16 9.77
N ALA A 17 13.57 25.49 10.98
CA ALA A 17 14.13 24.92 12.20
C ALA A 17 13.43 23.57 12.47
N CYS A 18 14.17 22.48 12.34
CA CYS A 18 13.82 21.19 12.93
C CYS A 18 13.98 21.28 14.46
N PRO A 19 13.01 20.86 15.28
CA PRO A 19 13.27 20.50 16.66
C PRO A 19 13.80 19.07 16.70
N SER A 20 14.99 18.93 17.26
CA SER A 20 15.67 17.71 17.67
C SER A 20 14.79 16.78 18.50
N PHE A 21 14.73 15.51 18.11
CA PHE A 21 14.23 14.41 18.94
C PHE A 21 15.22 14.18 20.10
N CYS A 22 14.83 14.61 21.31
CA CYS A 22 15.45 14.19 22.55
C CYS A 22 14.97 12.78 22.92
N THR A 23 15.93 11.88 23.10
CA THR A 23 15.80 10.62 23.82
C THR A 23 15.53 10.91 25.31
N SER A 24 14.39 10.48 25.83
CA SER A 24 14.25 10.30 27.28
C SER A 24 13.29 9.16 27.60
N SER A 25 13.78 8.31 28.49
CA SER A 25 13.27 7.04 28.96
C SER A 25 12.28 7.23 30.11
N TRP A 26 10.98 7.02 29.92
CA TRP A 26 10.04 6.92 31.04
C TRP A 26 8.97 5.87 30.74
N ALA A 27 9.09 4.73 31.43
CA ALA A 27 8.04 3.73 31.57
C ALA A 27 7.10 4.12 32.72
N PRO A 28 5.78 3.89 32.58
CA PRO A 28 4.93 3.64 33.73
C PRO A 28 4.48 2.17 33.75
N ARG A 29 4.60 1.56 34.92
CA ARG A 29 4.12 0.22 35.26
C ARG A 29 2.59 0.19 35.20
N LEU A 30 2.03 -0.74 34.43
CA LEU A 30 0.62 -1.14 34.53
C LEU A 30 0.51 -2.32 35.52
N PRO A 31 -0.54 -2.37 36.36
CA PRO A 31 -0.74 -3.47 37.30
C PRO A 31 -1.20 -4.75 36.61
N CYS A 32 -0.60 -5.86 37.03
CA CYS A 32 -0.91 -7.23 36.68
C CYS A 32 -2.37 -7.56 37.02
N PHE A 33 -3.11 -8.09 36.05
CA PHE A 33 -4.27 -8.95 36.31
C PHE A 33 -3.83 -10.38 35.99
N ASP A 34 -3.52 -11.14 37.03
CA ASP A 34 -3.33 -12.60 36.95
C ASP A 34 -4.70 -13.25 36.84
N GLY A 35 -4.86 -14.05 35.77
CA GLY A 35 -6.06 -14.80 35.43
C GLY A 35 -5.70 -15.85 34.39
N ASP A 36 -5.17 -16.95 34.91
CA ASP A 36 -4.58 -18.10 34.22
C ASP A 36 -5.45 -18.66 33.06
N SER A 37 -4.94 -18.60 31.83
CA SER A 37 -5.26 -19.57 30.77
C SER A 37 -4.13 -19.58 29.73
N SER A 38 -3.11 -20.36 30.08
CA SER A 38 -1.97 -20.68 29.24
C SER A 38 -2.37 -21.42 27.95
N SER A 39 -2.40 -20.72 26.81
CA SER A 39 -2.13 -21.36 25.51
C SER A 39 -1.64 -20.38 24.42
N ARG A 40 -0.32 -20.35 24.25
CA ARG A 40 0.43 -20.18 22.97
C ARG A 40 -0.06 -19.08 22.01
N PHE A 41 0.42 -17.85 22.21
CA PHE A 41 0.65 -16.93 21.09
C PHE A 41 1.89 -17.40 20.28
N GLY A 42 1.70 -18.43 19.47
CA GLY A 42 2.63 -18.79 18.39
C GLY A 42 2.39 -17.88 17.19
N GLY A 43 3.46 -17.33 16.61
CA GLY A 43 3.41 -16.46 15.45
C GLY A 43 2.49 -16.99 14.35
N ARG A 44 1.45 -16.20 14.02
CA ARG A 44 0.55 -16.49 12.91
C ARG A 44 1.29 -16.20 11.61
N ASN A 45 1.89 -17.23 11.03
CA ASN A 45 2.05 -17.30 9.59
C ASN A 45 0.66 -17.10 8.98
N LEU A 46 0.46 -16.05 8.17
CA LEU A 46 -0.73 -15.92 7.35
C LEU A 46 -0.81 -17.15 6.43
N SER A 47 -1.63 -18.13 6.81
CA SER A 47 -2.28 -19.06 5.90
C SER A 47 -3.27 -18.24 5.06
N GLY A 48 -2.74 -17.40 4.18
CA GLY A 48 -3.49 -16.50 3.32
C GLY A 48 -4.14 -17.27 2.16
N ASP A 49 -5.39 -16.89 1.89
CA ASP A 49 -6.15 -17.12 0.66
C ASP A 49 -7.13 -18.30 0.60
N LEU A 50 -7.32 -19.07 1.68
CA LEU A 50 -8.36 -20.09 1.71
C LEU A 50 -9.65 -19.50 2.32
N LEU A 51 -10.50 -18.93 1.46
CA LEU A 51 -11.85 -18.53 1.84
C LEU A 51 -12.70 -19.80 2.00
N PRO A 52 -13.19 -20.13 3.20
CA PRO A 52 -14.11 -21.25 3.35
C PRO A 52 -15.43 -20.95 2.64
N SER A 53 -16.07 -21.98 2.07
CA SER A 53 -17.43 -21.85 1.55
C SER A 53 -18.39 -21.46 2.66
N LEU A 54 -19.40 -20.63 2.34
CA LEU A 54 -20.42 -20.19 3.29
C LEU A 54 -21.08 -21.42 3.96
N GLY A 55 -21.10 -21.46 5.30
CA GLY A 55 -21.67 -22.58 6.06
C GLY A 55 -20.74 -23.77 6.32
N ALA A 56 -19.47 -23.71 5.90
CA ALA A 56 -18.48 -24.73 6.27
C ALA A 56 -18.22 -24.69 7.79
N THR A 57 -18.62 -25.75 8.48
CA THR A 57 -18.33 -25.94 9.90
C THR A 57 -16.82 -26.09 10.06
N THR A 58 -16.18 -25.14 10.74
CA THR A 58 -14.74 -25.08 10.93
C THR A 58 -14.26 -26.35 11.66
N GLN A 59 -13.61 -27.25 10.93
CA GLN A 59 -13.00 -28.44 11.50
C GLN A 59 -11.56 -28.49 10.98
N GLN A 60 -10.69 -27.76 11.69
CA GLN A 60 -9.23 -27.81 11.58
C GLN A 60 -8.67 -27.35 10.20
N PRO A 61 -7.44 -26.79 10.16
CA PRO A 61 -6.71 -26.74 8.89
C PRO A 61 -6.68 -28.18 8.35
N PRO A 62 -7.03 -28.43 7.07
CA PRO A 62 -7.07 -29.78 6.54
C PRO A 62 -5.72 -30.43 6.83
N LYS A 63 -5.71 -31.51 7.60
CA LYS A 63 -4.49 -32.30 7.83
C LYS A 63 -4.08 -32.83 6.46
N LEU A 64 -3.11 -32.16 5.84
CA LEU A 64 -2.55 -32.61 4.57
C LEU A 64 -2.13 -34.07 4.73
N ARG A 65 -2.40 -34.88 3.71
CA ARG A 65 -1.91 -36.26 3.66
C ARG A 65 -0.38 -36.22 3.85
N LYS A 66 0.16 -37.17 4.62
CA LYS A 66 1.58 -37.20 5.06
C LYS A 66 2.62 -37.07 3.93
N HIS A 67 2.25 -37.37 2.69
CA HIS A 67 3.13 -37.34 1.52
C HIS A 67 3.04 -36.04 0.69
N LEU A 68 2.24 -35.06 1.13
CA LEU A 68 2.06 -33.78 0.42
C LEU A 68 2.80 -32.66 1.14
N VAL A 69 3.50 -31.83 0.38
CA VAL A 69 4.21 -30.65 0.89
C VAL A 69 3.27 -29.46 0.78
N SER A 70 3.00 -28.77 1.89
CA SER A 70 2.16 -27.58 1.84
C SER A 70 2.86 -26.45 1.06
N PRO A 71 2.16 -25.76 0.12
CA PRO A 71 2.74 -24.64 -0.62
C PRO A 71 3.06 -23.43 0.27
N TYR A 72 2.53 -23.41 1.50
CA TYR A 72 2.77 -22.38 2.49
C TYR A 72 3.94 -22.71 3.45
N ASP A 73 4.53 -23.92 3.35
CA ASP A 73 5.65 -24.32 4.20
C ASP A 73 6.87 -23.41 3.94
N PRO A 74 7.51 -22.84 5.00
CA PRO A 74 8.72 -22.04 4.83
C PRO A 74 9.83 -22.77 4.06
N ARG A 75 9.96 -24.10 4.20
CA ARG A 75 10.97 -24.89 3.48
C ARG A 75 10.72 -24.89 1.97
N TYR A 76 9.46 -25.05 1.57
CA TYR A 76 9.07 -25.01 0.17
C TYR A 76 9.25 -23.60 -0.42
N LYS A 77 8.95 -22.54 0.33
CA LYS A 77 9.22 -21.15 -0.10
C LYS A 77 10.72 -20.88 -0.30
N VAL A 78 11.57 -21.38 0.58
CA VAL A 78 13.04 -21.28 0.42
C VAL A 78 13.49 -22.04 -0.83
N TRP A 79 12.93 -23.22 -1.09
CA TRP A 79 13.17 -23.98 -2.32
C TRP A 79 12.74 -23.20 -3.58
N GLU A 80 11.54 -22.59 -3.58
CA GLU A 80 11.09 -21.74 -4.70
C GLU A 80 12.05 -20.57 -4.96
N ILE A 81 12.49 -19.87 -3.91
CA ILE A 81 13.44 -18.75 -4.02
C ILE A 81 14.79 -19.25 -4.56
N PHE A 82 15.27 -20.38 -4.07
CA PHE A 82 16.50 -21.00 -4.58
C PHE A 82 16.39 -21.34 -6.06
N LEU A 83 15.28 -21.94 -6.51
CA LEU A 83 15.05 -22.22 -7.92
C LEU A 83 14.98 -20.94 -8.78
N ILE A 84 14.40 -19.86 -8.26
CA ILE A 84 14.39 -18.57 -8.96
C ILE A 84 15.81 -18.08 -9.22
N LEU A 85 16.73 -18.20 -8.24
CA LEU A 85 18.13 -17.84 -8.44
C LEU A 85 18.78 -18.70 -9.53
N LEU A 86 18.49 -20.00 -9.57
CA LEU A 86 18.96 -20.90 -10.63
C LEU A 86 18.38 -20.53 -12.00
N VAL A 87 17.12 -20.08 -12.07
CA VAL A 87 16.50 -19.59 -13.31
C VAL A 87 17.20 -18.33 -13.82
N VAL A 88 17.51 -17.37 -12.95
CA VAL A 88 18.22 -16.14 -13.32
C VAL A 88 19.61 -16.48 -13.86
N TYR A 89 20.35 -17.36 -13.19
CA TYR A 89 21.62 -17.88 -13.68
C TYR A 89 21.47 -18.54 -15.06
N SER A 90 20.54 -19.48 -15.21
CA SER A 90 20.33 -20.21 -16.46
C SER A 90 19.89 -19.29 -17.60
N ALA A 91 19.08 -18.28 -17.34
CA ALA A 91 18.64 -17.31 -18.33
C ALA A 91 19.79 -16.42 -18.80
N TRP A 92 20.72 -16.06 -17.92
CA TRP A 92 21.90 -15.28 -18.28
C TRP A 92 22.92 -16.10 -19.08
N ILE A 93 23.19 -17.34 -18.65
CA ILE A 93 24.18 -18.21 -19.29
C ILE A 93 23.69 -18.73 -20.65
N CYS A 94 22.40 -18.99 -20.84
CA CYS A 94 21.89 -19.60 -22.07
C CYS A 94 22.25 -18.81 -23.36
N PRO A 95 22.02 -17.47 -23.48
CA PRO A 95 22.46 -16.70 -24.64
C PRO A 95 23.99 -16.64 -24.79
N LEU A 96 24.71 -16.59 -23.66
CA LEU A 96 26.17 -16.53 -23.63
C LEU A 96 26.78 -17.84 -24.15
N GLU A 97 26.28 -18.98 -23.68
CA GLU A 97 26.65 -20.32 -24.15
C GLU A 97 26.36 -20.45 -25.64
N PHE A 98 25.20 -19.99 -26.10
CA PHE A 98 24.80 -20.07 -27.50
C PHE A 98 25.73 -19.27 -28.43
N ALA A 99 26.14 -18.06 -28.01
CA ALA A 99 26.96 -17.16 -28.81
C ALA A 99 28.47 -17.41 -28.69
N PHE A 100 28.98 -17.67 -27.49
CA PHE A 100 30.41 -17.75 -27.18
C PHE A 100 30.93 -19.17 -26.92
N LEU A 101 30.15 -20.22 -27.27
CA LEU A 101 30.46 -21.63 -27.00
C LEU A 101 31.91 -22.06 -27.27
N ARG A 102 32.51 -21.55 -28.36
CA ARG A 102 33.88 -21.91 -28.79
C ARG A 102 34.97 -21.43 -27.83
N TYR A 103 34.65 -20.45 -26.99
CA TYR A 103 35.61 -19.72 -26.16
C TYR A 103 35.33 -19.90 -24.66
N LEU A 104 34.30 -20.69 -24.30
CA LEU A 104 33.93 -20.95 -22.91
C LEU A 104 34.70 -22.16 -22.35
N PRO A 105 35.21 -22.09 -21.10
CA PRO A 105 35.85 -23.22 -20.43
C PRO A 105 34.85 -24.36 -20.13
N ARG A 106 35.35 -25.54 -19.74
CA ARG A 106 34.50 -26.70 -19.39
C ARG A 106 33.67 -26.52 -18.10
N ALA A 107 34.07 -25.61 -17.22
CA ALA A 107 33.45 -25.39 -15.91
C ALA A 107 31.93 -25.04 -15.95
N PRO A 108 31.46 -24.06 -16.76
CA PRO A 108 30.03 -23.74 -16.86
C PRO A 108 29.14 -24.91 -17.28
N PHE A 109 29.65 -25.84 -18.10
CA PHE A 109 28.86 -27.01 -18.52
C PHE A 109 28.55 -27.96 -17.35
N ILE A 110 29.50 -28.14 -16.42
CA ILE A 110 29.29 -28.97 -15.22
C ILE A 110 28.24 -28.31 -14.31
N VAL A 111 28.32 -26.98 -14.15
CA VAL A 111 27.34 -26.22 -13.36
C VAL A 111 25.95 -26.34 -13.98
N ASP A 112 25.85 -26.26 -15.31
CA ASP A 112 24.58 -26.39 -16.02
C ASP A 112 23.94 -27.78 -15.84
N ASP A 113 24.74 -28.85 -15.87
CA ASP A 113 24.25 -30.22 -15.59
C ASP A 113 23.73 -30.35 -14.15
N VAL A 114 24.44 -29.77 -13.18
CA VAL A 114 23.97 -29.70 -11.78
C VAL A 114 22.66 -28.92 -11.65
N VAL A 115 22.55 -27.78 -12.34
CA VAL A 115 21.33 -26.96 -12.37
C VAL A 115 20.16 -27.73 -13.00
N ASN A 116 20.39 -28.48 -14.08
CA ASN A 116 19.37 -29.36 -14.68
C ASN A 116 18.90 -30.44 -13.69
N GLY A 117 19.80 -30.99 -12.87
CA GLY A 117 19.46 -31.92 -11.79
C GLY A 117 18.47 -31.33 -10.79
N PHE A 118 18.68 -30.08 -10.34
CA PHE A 118 17.75 -29.40 -9.43
C PHE A 118 16.36 -29.20 -10.05
N PHE A 119 16.27 -28.86 -11.34
CA PHE A 119 14.98 -28.74 -12.03
C PHE A 119 14.29 -30.10 -12.23
N ALA A 120 15.05 -31.18 -12.44
CA ALA A 120 14.50 -32.53 -12.49
C ALA A 120 13.89 -32.95 -11.15
N VAL A 121 14.56 -32.65 -10.03
CA VAL A 121 14.01 -32.85 -8.68
C VAL A 121 12.73 -32.04 -8.49
N ASP A 122 12.69 -30.80 -8.98
CA ASP A 122 11.50 -29.95 -8.85
C ASP A 122 10.29 -30.46 -9.65
N ILE A 123 10.50 -31.03 -10.84
CA ILE A 123 9.43 -31.68 -11.61
C ILE A 123 8.78 -32.80 -10.78
N VAL A 124 9.60 -33.62 -10.12
CA VAL A 124 9.12 -34.69 -9.23
C VAL A 124 8.40 -34.09 -8.02
N LEU A 125 8.97 -33.05 -7.40
CA LEU A 125 8.42 -32.41 -6.22
C LEU A 125 7.06 -31.73 -6.50
N THR A 126 6.86 -31.19 -7.69
CA THR A 126 5.61 -30.52 -8.12
C THR A 126 4.40 -31.47 -8.09
N PHE A 127 4.59 -32.79 -8.29
CA PHE A 127 3.51 -33.77 -8.15
C PHE A 127 3.01 -33.94 -6.70
N PHE A 128 3.81 -33.52 -5.71
CA PHE A 128 3.49 -33.61 -4.28
C PHE A 128 3.03 -32.27 -3.69
N VAL A 129 2.90 -31.22 -4.50
CA VAL A 129 2.45 -29.89 -4.06
C VAL A 129 0.97 -29.69 -4.41
N PRO A 130 0.08 -29.48 -3.43
CA PRO A 130 -1.32 -29.17 -3.68
C PRO A 130 -1.47 -27.76 -4.21
N TYR A 131 -2.56 -27.53 -4.95
CA TYR A 131 -2.86 -26.24 -5.57
C TYR A 131 -4.15 -25.64 -5.00
N VAL A 132 -4.28 -24.31 -5.11
CA VAL A 132 -5.53 -23.62 -4.82
C VAL A 132 -6.41 -23.62 -6.08
N ASP A 133 -7.63 -24.10 -5.94
CA ASP A 133 -8.60 -24.10 -7.04
C ASP A 133 -9.20 -22.71 -7.25
N SER A 134 -9.29 -22.25 -8.50
CA SER A 134 -9.74 -20.88 -8.83
C SER A 134 -11.23 -20.65 -8.55
N LYS A 135 -12.04 -21.72 -8.47
CA LYS A 135 -13.49 -21.62 -8.24
C LYS A 135 -13.83 -21.71 -6.76
N SER A 136 -13.30 -22.74 -6.10
CA SER A 136 -13.59 -22.98 -4.68
C SER A 136 -12.70 -22.19 -3.73
N TYR A 137 -11.56 -21.65 -4.18
CA TYR A 137 -10.51 -21.09 -3.33
C TYR A 137 -10.08 -22.03 -2.20
N LEU A 138 -10.31 -23.33 -2.37
CA LEU A 138 -9.90 -24.37 -1.44
C LEU A 138 -8.62 -25.05 -1.94
N LEU A 139 -7.82 -25.52 -0.99
CA LEU A 139 -6.62 -26.28 -1.27
C LEU A 139 -7.02 -27.69 -1.70
N VAL A 140 -6.71 -28.08 -2.93
CA VAL A 140 -6.98 -29.42 -3.45
C VAL A 140 -5.78 -30.31 -3.18
N ASP A 141 -5.98 -31.33 -2.35
CA ASP A 141 -4.96 -32.28 -1.89
C ASP A 141 -5.03 -33.66 -2.58
N ASP A 142 -5.93 -33.85 -3.54
CA ASP A 142 -6.06 -35.10 -4.29
C ASP A 142 -4.89 -35.31 -5.28
N PRO A 143 -4.01 -36.31 -5.09
CA PRO A 143 -2.82 -36.50 -5.94
C PRO A 143 -3.16 -36.79 -7.40
N LYS A 144 -4.29 -37.46 -7.66
CA LYS A 144 -4.78 -37.69 -9.04
C LYS A 144 -5.14 -36.38 -9.74
N LYS A 145 -5.81 -35.46 -9.05
CA LYS A 145 -6.19 -34.14 -9.60
C LYS A 145 -4.95 -33.27 -9.80
N ILE A 146 -4.00 -33.31 -8.86
CA ILE A 146 -2.70 -32.62 -8.97
C ILE A 146 -1.93 -33.12 -10.21
N ALA A 147 -1.79 -34.44 -10.36
CA ALA A 147 -1.08 -35.03 -11.49
C ALA A 147 -1.74 -34.71 -12.84
N VAL A 148 -3.07 -34.86 -12.96
CA VAL A 148 -3.79 -34.55 -14.21
C VAL A 148 -3.65 -33.07 -14.57
N ARG A 149 -3.79 -32.17 -13.58
CA ARG A 149 -3.60 -30.73 -13.80
C ARG A 149 -2.19 -30.43 -14.30
N TYR A 150 -1.16 -30.99 -13.66
CA TYR A 150 0.23 -30.72 -14.04
C TYR A 150 0.59 -31.32 -15.40
N LEU A 151 0.21 -32.58 -15.65
CA LEU A 151 0.42 -33.28 -16.92
C LEU A 151 -0.24 -32.57 -18.11
N SER A 152 -1.44 -32.01 -17.90
CA SER A 152 -2.19 -31.32 -18.96
C SER A 152 -1.70 -29.90 -19.25
N SER A 153 -1.00 -29.25 -18.32
CA SER A 153 -0.67 -27.82 -18.42
C SER A 153 0.79 -27.56 -18.75
N TRP A 154 1.70 -28.00 -17.88
CA TRP A 154 3.07 -27.50 -17.85
C TRP A 154 4.13 -28.59 -17.98
N PHE A 155 3.77 -29.85 -17.72
CA PHE A 155 4.71 -30.97 -17.67
C PHE A 155 5.54 -31.13 -18.95
N ALA A 156 4.91 -31.14 -20.13
CA ALA A 156 5.62 -31.33 -21.39
C ALA A 156 6.72 -30.28 -21.60
N PHE A 157 6.40 -29.00 -21.33
CA PHE A 157 7.37 -27.92 -21.48
C PHE A 157 8.45 -27.95 -20.40
N ASP A 158 8.11 -28.29 -19.16
CA ASP A 158 9.09 -28.39 -18.06
C ASP A 158 10.09 -29.52 -18.33
N VAL A 159 9.62 -30.69 -18.81
CA VAL A 159 10.48 -31.82 -19.20
C VAL A 159 11.36 -31.46 -20.39
N CYS A 160 10.80 -30.91 -21.47
CA CYS A 160 11.57 -30.47 -22.63
C CYS A 160 12.63 -29.41 -22.27
N SER A 161 12.32 -28.51 -21.33
CA SER A 161 13.28 -27.50 -20.86
C SER A 161 14.38 -28.07 -19.95
N THR A 162 14.18 -29.24 -19.34
CA THR A 162 15.10 -29.89 -18.37
C THR A 162 16.01 -30.91 -19.04
N PHE A 163 15.67 -31.35 -20.25
CA PHE A 163 16.41 -32.39 -20.96
C PHE A 163 17.81 -31.93 -21.39
N PRO A 164 18.89 -32.63 -21.01
CA PRO A 164 20.27 -32.22 -21.31
C PRO A 164 20.67 -32.63 -22.73
N PHE A 165 20.13 -31.93 -23.74
CA PHE A 165 20.37 -32.23 -25.16
C PHE A 165 21.86 -32.18 -25.55
N HIS A 166 22.65 -31.29 -24.93
CA HIS A 166 24.07 -31.14 -25.24
C HIS A 166 24.90 -32.34 -24.75
N SER A 167 24.73 -32.73 -23.49
CA SER A 167 25.48 -33.82 -22.84
C SER A 167 25.16 -35.18 -23.47
N ILE A 168 23.91 -35.42 -23.86
CA ILE A 168 23.49 -36.65 -24.55
C ILE A 168 24.02 -36.69 -25.98
N SER A 169 24.00 -35.57 -26.72
CA SER A 169 24.57 -35.52 -28.07
C SER A 169 26.07 -35.81 -28.07
N LEU A 170 26.81 -35.32 -27.07
CA LEU A 170 28.24 -35.59 -26.92
C LEU A 170 28.52 -37.08 -26.63
N LEU A 171 27.60 -37.77 -25.95
CA LEU A 171 27.71 -39.19 -25.61
C LEU A 171 27.37 -40.11 -26.78
N PHE A 172 26.37 -39.74 -27.60
CA PHE A 172 25.81 -40.60 -28.67
C PHE A 172 26.39 -40.37 -30.06
N ASN A 173 26.95 -39.19 -30.39
CA ASN A 173 27.46 -38.94 -31.75
C ASN A 173 28.73 -38.08 -31.76
N ARG A 174 29.82 -38.60 -32.36
CA ARG A 174 31.09 -37.87 -32.54
C ARG A 174 31.13 -36.98 -33.79
N HIS A 175 30.09 -36.98 -34.62
CA HIS A 175 30.05 -36.19 -35.85
C HIS A 175 28.98 -35.09 -35.84
N GLU A 176 29.47 -33.90 -36.21
CA GLU A 176 28.77 -32.72 -36.74
C GLU A 176 27.85 -31.93 -35.77
N HIS A 177 28.37 -30.78 -35.35
CA HIS A 177 27.71 -29.70 -34.62
C HIS A 177 26.48 -29.14 -35.36
N SER A 178 25.33 -29.82 -35.30
CA SER A 178 24.11 -29.25 -35.87
C SER A 178 23.63 -28.06 -35.03
N LEU A 179 23.45 -26.90 -35.69
CA LEU A 179 22.85 -25.70 -35.09
C LEU A 179 21.49 -26.00 -34.45
N GLY A 180 20.73 -26.96 -34.98
CA GLY A 180 19.44 -27.39 -34.46
C GLY A 180 19.50 -27.89 -33.01
N LEU A 181 20.50 -28.70 -32.64
CA LEU A 181 20.66 -29.17 -31.26
C LEU A 181 20.98 -28.01 -30.29
N LYS A 182 21.65 -26.97 -30.77
CA LYS A 182 21.91 -25.74 -29.99
C LYS A 182 20.63 -24.91 -29.82
N PHE A 183 19.75 -24.87 -30.82
CA PHE A 183 18.45 -24.22 -30.70
C PHE A 183 17.52 -24.93 -29.72
N LEU A 184 17.55 -26.27 -29.65
CA LEU A 184 16.81 -27.01 -28.63
C LEU A 184 17.26 -26.67 -27.21
N ASN A 185 18.53 -26.29 -27.04
CA ASN A 185 19.04 -25.83 -25.76
C ASN A 185 18.41 -24.50 -25.30
N ALA A 186 17.95 -23.66 -26.22
CA ALA A 186 17.24 -22.42 -25.90
C ALA A 186 15.87 -22.67 -25.25
N LEU A 187 15.33 -23.91 -25.31
CA LEU A 187 14.12 -24.29 -24.57
C LEU A 187 14.28 -24.12 -23.05
N ARG A 188 15.52 -24.08 -22.53
CA ARG A 188 15.79 -23.72 -21.12
C ARG A 188 15.22 -22.35 -20.74
N LEU A 189 15.08 -21.41 -21.68
CA LEU A 189 14.47 -20.10 -21.42
C LEU A 189 13.00 -20.19 -21.01
N TRP A 190 12.32 -21.30 -21.28
CA TRP A 190 10.98 -21.57 -20.76
C TRP A 190 10.88 -21.43 -19.23
N ARG A 191 11.99 -21.75 -18.52
CA ARG A 191 12.07 -21.66 -17.06
C ARG A 191 11.84 -20.23 -16.53
N LEU A 192 12.02 -19.19 -17.37
CA LEU A 192 11.73 -17.78 -17.03
C LEU A 192 10.28 -17.53 -16.61
N ARG A 193 9.34 -18.42 -16.97
CA ARG A 193 7.95 -18.39 -16.46
C ARG A 193 7.90 -18.30 -14.94
N ARG A 194 8.84 -18.93 -14.22
CA ARG A 194 8.92 -18.89 -12.75
C ARG A 194 9.20 -17.48 -12.23
N VAL A 195 10.09 -16.75 -12.89
CA VAL A 195 10.39 -15.33 -12.55
C VAL A 195 9.17 -14.45 -12.83
N SER A 196 8.47 -14.69 -13.94
CA SER A 196 7.21 -13.98 -14.24
C SER A 196 6.14 -14.23 -13.16
N SER A 197 5.98 -15.48 -12.72
CA SER A 197 5.07 -15.85 -11.63
C SER A 197 5.46 -15.20 -10.30
N LEU A 198 6.76 -15.10 -10.00
CA LEU A 198 7.25 -14.38 -8.82
C LEU A 198 6.84 -12.91 -8.85
N PHE A 199 7.07 -12.19 -9.95
CA PHE A 199 6.67 -10.79 -10.06
C PHE A 199 5.16 -10.62 -9.90
N ALA A 200 4.35 -11.53 -10.47
CA ALA A 200 2.90 -11.50 -10.28
C ALA A 200 2.45 -11.73 -8.82
N ARG A 201 3.24 -12.47 -8.02
CA ARG A 201 3.00 -12.64 -6.58
C ARG A 201 3.47 -11.42 -5.78
N LEU A 202 4.67 -10.90 -6.07
CA LEU A 202 5.24 -9.74 -5.40
C LEU A 202 4.43 -8.46 -5.64
N GLU A 203 3.85 -8.29 -6.84
CA GLU A 203 2.96 -7.17 -7.16
C GLU A 203 1.67 -7.17 -6.31
N LYS A 204 1.26 -8.33 -5.76
CA LYS A 204 0.08 -8.48 -4.90
C LYS A 204 0.40 -8.52 -3.41
N ASP A 205 1.67 -8.65 -3.03
CA ASP A 205 2.08 -8.72 -1.63
C ASP A 205 2.15 -7.31 -1.04
N ILE A 206 1.27 -7.04 -0.08
CA ILE A 206 1.12 -5.74 0.61
C ILE A 206 2.39 -5.28 1.34
N ARG A 207 3.35 -6.16 1.59
CA ARG A 207 4.60 -5.84 2.28
C ARG A 207 5.62 -5.14 1.38
N PHE A 208 5.46 -5.25 0.06
CA PHE A 208 6.37 -4.66 -0.92
C PHE A 208 5.77 -3.42 -1.56
N ASN A 209 6.62 -2.44 -1.84
CA ASN A 209 6.19 -1.25 -2.58
C ASN A 209 5.95 -1.62 -4.05
N TYR A 210 4.69 -1.49 -4.48
CA TYR A 210 4.23 -1.75 -5.84
C TYR A 210 5.10 -1.06 -6.92
N ALA A 211 5.45 0.22 -6.69
CA ALA A 211 6.24 1.01 -7.63
C ALA A 211 7.63 0.40 -7.88
N VAL A 212 8.30 0.00 -6.80
CA VAL A 212 9.65 -0.57 -6.85
C VAL A 212 9.63 -1.90 -7.59
N ILE A 213 8.70 -2.80 -7.25
CA ILE A 213 8.57 -4.11 -7.91
C ILE A 213 8.34 -3.96 -9.42
N ARG A 214 7.44 -3.05 -9.81
CA ARG A 214 7.16 -2.79 -11.24
C ARG A 214 8.38 -2.23 -11.96
N CYS A 215 9.11 -1.28 -11.37
CA CYS A 215 10.36 -0.75 -11.93
C CYS A 215 11.43 -1.84 -12.06
N THR A 216 11.63 -2.67 -11.04
CA THR A 216 12.60 -3.79 -11.07
C THR A 216 12.27 -4.78 -12.19
N LYS A 217 10.99 -5.10 -12.39
CA LYS A 217 10.52 -5.97 -13.49
C LYS A 217 10.85 -5.37 -14.87
N LEU A 218 10.56 -4.09 -15.08
CA LEU A 218 10.84 -3.41 -16.35
C LEU A 218 12.34 -3.36 -16.65
N ILE A 219 13.16 -2.99 -15.66
CA ILE A 219 14.63 -2.98 -15.79
C ILE A 219 15.16 -4.38 -16.10
N SER A 220 14.65 -5.41 -15.43
CA SER A 220 15.09 -6.80 -15.67
C SER A 220 14.78 -7.26 -17.09
N VAL A 221 13.61 -6.93 -17.63
CA VAL A 221 13.22 -7.24 -19.02
C VAL A 221 14.13 -6.50 -20.01
N THR A 222 14.41 -5.22 -19.78
CA THR A 222 15.29 -4.41 -20.61
C THR A 222 16.72 -4.96 -20.64
N LEU A 223 17.31 -5.26 -19.47
CA LEU A 223 18.65 -5.82 -19.37
C LEU A 223 18.75 -7.17 -20.07
N PHE A 224 17.75 -8.04 -19.91
CA PHE A 224 17.71 -9.33 -20.57
C PHE A 224 17.61 -9.20 -22.10
N ALA A 225 16.81 -8.26 -22.60
CA ALA A 225 16.69 -7.98 -24.04
C ALA A 225 18.03 -7.50 -24.65
N VAL A 226 18.73 -6.57 -23.99
CA VAL A 226 20.07 -6.10 -24.40
C VAL A 226 21.07 -7.25 -24.40
N HIS A 227 21.09 -8.06 -23.35
CA HIS A 227 21.99 -9.21 -23.26
C HIS A 227 21.77 -10.22 -24.39
N CYS A 228 20.50 -10.58 -24.64
CA CYS A 228 20.16 -11.53 -25.71
C CYS A 228 20.52 -10.99 -27.09
N ALA A 229 20.16 -9.74 -27.39
CA ALA A 229 20.43 -9.14 -28.70
C ALA A 229 21.93 -8.97 -28.96
N GLY A 230 22.71 -8.55 -27.96
CA GLY A 230 24.17 -8.48 -28.06
C GLY A 230 24.80 -9.85 -28.34
N CYS A 231 24.36 -10.90 -27.63
CA CYS A 231 24.84 -12.26 -27.86
C CYS A 231 24.47 -12.79 -29.26
N ILE A 232 23.24 -12.56 -29.71
CA ILE A 232 22.79 -12.98 -31.04
C ILE A 232 23.58 -12.25 -32.13
N ASN A 233 23.82 -10.94 -31.98
CA ASN A 233 24.59 -10.17 -32.96
C ASN A 233 26.06 -10.62 -33.04
N TYR A 234 26.67 -10.95 -31.89
CA TYR A 234 28.00 -11.55 -31.86
C TYR A 234 28.03 -12.91 -32.59
N LEU A 235 27.01 -13.75 -32.36
CA LEU A 235 26.93 -15.05 -33.02
C LEU A 235 26.84 -14.92 -34.55
N ILE A 236 26.06 -13.95 -35.04
CA ILE A 236 25.95 -13.68 -36.49
C ILE A 236 27.33 -13.30 -37.06
N ALA A 237 28.08 -12.44 -36.36
CA ALA A 237 29.43 -12.04 -36.77
C ALA A 237 30.45 -13.19 -36.71
N ASP A 238 30.48 -13.99 -35.64
CA ASP A 238 31.43 -15.12 -35.52
C ASP A 238 31.19 -16.19 -36.59
N ARG A 239 29.95 -16.38 -37.04
CA ARG A 239 29.58 -17.36 -38.07
C ARG A 239 29.66 -16.86 -39.50
N TYR A 240 29.93 -15.57 -39.71
CA TYR A 240 30.10 -15.04 -41.05
C TYR A 240 31.43 -15.53 -41.66
N PRO A 241 31.48 -15.90 -42.96
CA PRO A 241 32.70 -16.42 -43.58
C PRO A 241 33.87 -15.44 -43.57
N ASP A 242 33.61 -14.15 -43.84
CA ASP A 242 34.62 -13.09 -43.89
C ASP A 242 34.63 -12.26 -42.60
N PRO A 243 35.57 -12.47 -41.66
CA PRO A 243 35.50 -11.83 -40.35
C PRO A 243 35.58 -10.31 -40.40
N ARG A 244 36.29 -9.76 -41.39
CA ARG A 244 36.47 -8.31 -41.59
C ARG A 244 35.22 -7.58 -42.08
N ARG A 245 34.25 -8.28 -42.67
CA ARG A 245 32.99 -7.70 -43.21
C ARG A 245 31.83 -7.90 -42.22
N THR A 246 32.09 -7.58 -40.96
CA THR A 246 31.13 -7.69 -39.86
C THR A 246 31.19 -6.44 -39.00
N TRP A 247 30.11 -6.15 -38.28
CA TRP A 247 30.02 -4.96 -37.41
C TRP A 247 31.17 -4.80 -36.41
N ILE A 248 31.71 -5.91 -35.89
CA ILE A 248 32.84 -5.91 -34.95
C ILE A 248 34.18 -6.02 -35.67
N GLY A 249 34.26 -6.80 -36.75
CA GLY A 249 35.50 -7.05 -37.47
C GLY A 249 36.00 -5.88 -38.31
N ALA A 250 35.13 -4.95 -38.68
CA ALA A 250 35.52 -3.69 -39.32
C ALA A 250 36.28 -2.76 -38.36
N SER A 251 35.90 -2.76 -37.07
CA SER A 251 36.54 -1.96 -36.02
C SER A 251 37.72 -2.70 -35.37
N MET A 252 37.57 -4.01 -35.12
CA MET A 252 38.57 -4.88 -34.48
C MET A 252 38.84 -6.10 -35.37
N PRO A 253 39.84 -6.03 -36.28
CA PRO A 253 40.13 -7.10 -37.24
C PRO A 253 40.39 -8.47 -36.59
N ASP A 254 41.05 -8.50 -35.43
CA ASP A 254 41.44 -9.73 -34.72
C ASP A 254 40.52 -10.02 -33.50
N PHE A 255 39.23 -9.66 -33.58
CA PHE A 255 38.28 -9.84 -32.47
C PHE A 255 38.13 -11.30 -32.01
N ARG A 256 38.46 -12.29 -32.85
CA ARG A 256 38.45 -13.72 -32.52
C ARG A 256 39.63 -14.16 -31.64
N GLU A 257 40.64 -13.33 -31.45
CA GLU A 257 41.78 -13.59 -30.56
C GLU A 257 41.65 -12.81 -29.24
N ALA A 258 40.86 -11.74 -29.22
CA ALA A 258 40.61 -10.92 -28.03
C ALA A 258 39.99 -11.72 -26.86
N GLY A 259 40.20 -11.32 -25.61
CA GLY A 259 39.56 -11.98 -24.46
C GLY A 259 38.02 -11.95 -24.51
N LEU A 260 37.37 -12.95 -23.89
CA LEU A 260 35.90 -13.05 -23.81
C LEU A 260 35.25 -11.77 -23.27
N TRP A 261 35.86 -11.17 -22.25
CA TRP A 261 35.38 -9.92 -21.64
C TRP A 261 35.28 -8.78 -22.64
N ALA A 262 36.33 -8.56 -23.45
CA ALA A 262 36.36 -7.49 -24.43
C ALA A 262 35.24 -7.68 -25.47
N ARG A 263 35.08 -8.89 -26.01
CA ARG A 263 34.03 -9.19 -27.00
C ARG A 263 32.65 -9.00 -26.41
N TYR A 264 32.41 -9.50 -25.21
CA TYR A 264 31.12 -9.40 -24.53
C TYR A 264 30.73 -7.95 -24.25
N VAL A 265 31.66 -7.15 -23.72
CA VAL A 265 31.45 -5.72 -23.45
C VAL A 265 31.16 -4.96 -24.75
N THR A 266 31.91 -5.21 -25.82
CA THR A 266 31.68 -4.58 -27.14
C THR A 266 30.31 -4.97 -27.72
N SER A 267 29.88 -6.23 -27.57
CA SER A 267 28.55 -6.68 -28.00
C SER A 267 27.40 -6.07 -27.19
N LEU A 268 27.57 -5.95 -25.88
CA LEU A 268 26.59 -5.25 -25.03
C LEU A 268 26.54 -3.75 -25.36
N TYR A 269 27.68 -3.12 -25.59
CA TYR A 269 27.77 -1.72 -25.98
C TYR A 269 27.02 -1.44 -27.30
N TRP A 270 27.21 -2.29 -28.32
CA TRP A 270 26.43 -2.20 -29.55
C TRP A 270 24.91 -2.35 -29.30
N SER A 271 24.52 -3.31 -28.47
CA SER A 271 23.11 -3.59 -28.22
C SER A 271 22.43 -2.47 -27.44
N ILE A 272 23.08 -1.95 -26.39
CA ILE A 272 22.50 -0.90 -25.56
C ILE A 272 22.40 0.43 -26.32
N THR A 273 23.42 0.81 -27.10
CA THR A 273 23.41 2.06 -27.90
C THR A 273 22.33 2.06 -28.97
N THR A 274 22.02 0.89 -29.54
CA THR A 274 20.91 0.70 -30.48
C THR A 274 19.55 0.69 -29.76
N MET A 275 19.46 0.05 -28.59
CA MET A 275 18.22 0.01 -27.78
C MET A 275 17.82 1.40 -27.28
N THR A 276 18.77 2.18 -26.77
CA THR A 276 18.54 3.55 -26.28
C THR A 276 18.45 4.56 -27.42
N THR A 277 18.43 4.11 -28.68
CA THR A 277 18.33 4.95 -29.88
C THR A 277 19.41 6.03 -29.96
N THR A 278 20.59 5.78 -29.39
CA THR A 278 21.71 6.73 -29.40
C THR A 278 22.47 6.66 -30.72
N GLY A 279 22.86 5.45 -31.15
CA GLY A 279 23.39 5.18 -32.49
C GLY A 279 24.60 6.03 -32.89
N TYR A 280 25.73 5.93 -32.18
CA TYR A 280 26.95 6.70 -32.51
C TYR A 280 27.50 6.42 -33.92
N GLY A 281 27.25 5.22 -34.47
CA GLY A 281 27.67 4.81 -35.82
C GLY A 281 29.07 4.18 -35.89
N ASP A 282 29.77 4.09 -34.76
CA ASP A 282 31.05 3.41 -34.60
C ASP A 282 30.98 1.89 -34.84
N LEU A 283 29.84 1.28 -34.52
CA LEU A 283 29.55 -0.13 -34.75
C LEU A 283 28.25 -0.27 -35.55
N HIS A 284 28.36 -0.60 -36.83
CA HIS A 284 27.22 -0.72 -37.73
C HIS A 284 27.30 -1.99 -38.59
N ALA A 285 26.17 -2.44 -39.11
CA ALA A 285 26.09 -3.64 -39.93
C ALA A 285 26.77 -3.45 -41.29
N GLU A 286 27.70 -4.34 -41.63
CA GLU A 286 28.45 -4.32 -42.90
C GLU A 286 27.92 -5.33 -43.91
N ASN A 287 27.24 -6.38 -43.42
CA ASN A 287 26.69 -7.45 -44.25
C ASN A 287 25.16 -7.50 -44.19
N THR A 288 24.56 -8.06 -45.23
CA THR A 288 23.09 -8.10 -45.39
C THR A 288 22.39 -8.89 -44.27
N ARG A 289 23.07 -9.87 -43.66
CA ARG A 289 22.51 -10.68 -42.56
C ARG A 289 22.39 -9.88 -41.27
N GLU A 290 23.43 -9.12 -40.93
CA GLU A 290 23.45 -8.16 -39.82
C GLU A 290 22.46 -7.03 -40.07
N MET A 291 22.35 -6.51 -41.30
CA MET A 291 21.36 -5.49 -41.65
C MET A 291 19.93 -5.97 -41.38
N LEU A 292 19.59 -7.20 -41.80
CA LEU A 292 18.26 -7.77 -41.56
C LEU A 292 17.97 -7.95 -40.06
N PHE A 293 18.95 -8.44 -39.30
CA PHE A 293 18.83 -8.54 -37.84
C PHE A 293 18.69 -7.16 -37.18
N GLY A 294 19.48 -6.18 -37.61
CA GLY A 294 19.41 -4.79 -37.15
C GLY A 294 18.03 -4.17 -37.37
N ILE A 295 17.43 -4.34 -38.56
CA ILE A 295 16.07 -3.88 -38.85
C ILE A 295 15.06 -4.50 -37.88
N ALA A 296 15.10 -5.82 -37.69
CA ALA A 296 14.20 -6.52 -36.78
C ALA A 296 14.39 -6.05 -35.32
N TYR A 297 15.64 -5.86 -34.88
CA TYR A 297 15.96 -5.40 -33.53
C TYR A 297 15.52 -3.95 -33.30
N MET A 298 15.71 -3.06 -34.27
CA MET A 298 15.23 -1.67 -34.17
C MET A 298 13.70 -1.59 -34.07
N LEU A 299 12.96 -2.41 -34.82
CA LEU A 299 11.50 -2.49 -34.70
C LEU A 299 11.07 -3.00 -33.32
N PHE A 300 11.75 -4.01 -32.78
CA PHE A 300 11.53 -4.49 -31.42
C PHE A 300 11.83 -3.42 -30.37
N ASN A 301 12.91 -2.65 -30.54
CA ASN A 301 13.28 -1.57 -29.61
C ASN A 301 12.25 -0.43 -29.62
N LEU A 302 11.68 -0.09 -30.78
CA LEU A 302 10.60 0.90 -30.87
C LEU A 302 9.39 0.45 -30.03
N TRP A 303 8.99 -0.81 -30.16
CA TRP A 303 7.91 -1.40 -29.36
C TRP A 303 8.25 -1.43 -27.86
N LEU A 304 9.45 -1.89 -27.49
CA LEU A 304 9.87 -2.00 -26.09
C LEU A 304 9.93 -0.63 -25.42
N THR A 305 10.49 0.39 -26.08
CA THR A 305 10.57 1.75 -25.55
C THR A 305 9.19 2.36 -25.34
N ALA A 306 8.26 2.16 -26.28
CA ALA A 306 6.87 2.60 -26.10
C ALA A 306 6.20 1.92 -24.89
N TYR A 307 6.42 0.62 -24.70
CA TYR A 307 5.93 -0.12 -23.54
C TYR A 307 6.53 0.40 -22.22
N LEU A 308 7.83 0.68 -22.17
CA LEU A 308 8.51 1.23 -20.99
C LEU A 308 7.94 2.61 -20.62
N ILE A 309 7.83 3.51 -21.60
CA ILE A 309 7.25 4.85 -21.39
C ILE A 309 5.82 4.75 -20.86
N GLY A 310 4.97 3.93 -21.48
CA GLY A 310 3.57 3.77 -21.05
C GLY A 310 3.43 3.28 -19.61
N ASN A 311 4.27 2.33 -19.18
CA ASN A 311 4.27 1.86 -17.80
C ASN A 311 4.79 2.91 -16.82
N MET A 312 5.84 3.64 -17.18
CA MET A 312 6.37 4.72 -16.34
C MET A 312 5.37 5.86 -16.18
N THR A 313 4.68 6.25 -17.25
CA THR A 313 3.61 7.26 -17.19
C THR A 313 2.50 6.84 -16.24
N ASN A 314 2.04 5.58 -16.33
CA ASN A 314 0.98 5.08 -15.44
C ASN A 314 1.40 5.12 -13.97
N LEU A 315 2.66 4.78 -13.68
CA LEU A 315 3.22 4.86 -12.33
C LEU A 315 3.30 6.31 -11.81
N VAL A 316 3.76 7.24 -12.64
CA VAL A 316 3.86 8.66 -12.29
C VAL A 316 2.48 9.24 -12.01
N VAL A 317 1.50 8.99 -12.89
CA VAL A 317 0.12 9.45 -12.72
C VAL A 317 -0.46 8.99 -11.39
N HIS A 318 -0.30 7.71 -11.06
CA HIS A 318 -0.78 7.17 -9.78
C HIS A 318 -0.04 7.76 -8.58
N SER A 319 1.28 8.01 -8.68
CA SER A 319 2.05 8.60 -7.59
C SER A 319 1.66 10.05 -7.31
N THR A 320 1.22 10.79 -8.32
CA THR A 320 0.89 12.22 -8.20
C THR A 320 -0.60 12.52 -8.04
N SER A 321 -1.48 11.50 -8.12
CA SER A 321 -2.94 11.68 -8.12
C SER A 321 -3.42 12.51 -6.93
N ARG A 322 -3.05 12.13 -5.71
CA ARG A 322 -3.45 12.82 -4.48
C ARG A 322 -3.11 14.32 -4.48
N THR A 323 -1.90 14.68 -4.91
CA THR A 323 -1.46 16.08 -4.94
C THR A 323 -2.12 16.85 -6.06
N ARG A 324 -2.39 16.19 -7.20
CA ARG A 324 -3.11 16.78 -8.32
C ARG A 324 -4.55 17.08 -7.92
N ASP A 325 -5.27 16.12 -7.37
CA ASP A 325 -6.69 16.27 -7.00
C ASP A 325 -6.87 17.38 -5.94
N PHE A 326 -5.93 17.53 -5.00
CA PHE A 326 -5.89 18.68 -4.08
C PHE A 326 -5.73 20.02 -4.79
N ARG A 327 -4.78 20.12 -5.74
CA ARG A 327 -4.56 21.35 -6.49
C ARG A 327 -5.76 21.71 -7.36
N ASP A 328 -6.40 20.71 -7.96
CA ASP A 328 -7.62 20.88 -8.75
C ASP A 328 -8.77 21.43 -7.88
N MET A 329 -8.91 20.93 -6.63
CA MET A 329 -9.90 21.43 -5.67
C MET A 329 -9.62 22.88 -5.24
N VAL A 330 -8.35 23.22 -4.95
CA VAL A 330 -7.94 24.58 -4.61
C VAL A 330 -8.21 25.55 -5.77
N GLN A 331 -7.88 25.14 -7.00
CA GLN A 331 -8.11 25.94 -8.19
C GLN A 331 -9.60 26.18 -8.41
N ALA A 332 -10.44 25.15 -8.34
CA ALA A 332 -11.89 25.28 -8.50
C ALA A 332 -12.50 26.22 -7.44
N ALA A 333 -12.01 26.16 -6.20
CA ALA A 333 -12.44 27.05 -5.13
C ALA A 333 -12.05 28.52 -5.39
N SER A 334 -10.82 28.77 -5.81
CA SER A 334 -10.38 30.13 -6.18
C SER A 334 -11.13 30.68 -7.39
N GLU A 335 -11.39 29.86 -8.42
CA GLU A 335 -12.20 30.25 -9.57
C GLU A 335 -13.63 30.61 -9.17
N PHE A 336 -14.22 29.85 -8.24
CA PHE A 336 -15.54 30.15 -7.68
C PHE A 336 -15.55 31.48 -6.92
N ALA A 337 -14.54 31.75 -6.09
CA ALA A 337 -14.42 33.01 -5.35
C ALA A 337 -14.29 34.21 -6.30
N ALA A 338 -13.41 34.10 -7.30
CA ALA A 338 -13.19 35.15 -8.29
C ALA A 338 -14.44 35.43 -9.14
N ARG A 339 -15.14 34.39 -9.59
CA ARG A 339 -16.35 34.52 -10.41
C ARG A 339 -17.48 35.24 -9.69
N ASN A 340 -17.61 35.02 -8.38
CA ASN A 340 -18.65 35.62 -7.56
C ASN A 340 -18.21 36.89 -6.82
N GLN A 341 -16.97 37.36 -7.05
CA GLN A 341 -16.41 38.56 -6.42
C GLN A 341 -16.49 38.50 -4.88
N LEU A 342 -16.15 37.35 -4.31
CA LEU A 342 -16.15 37.19 -2.86
C LEU A 342 -15.09 38.08 -2.22
N PRO A 343 -15.34 38.65 -1.02
CA PRO A 343 -14.33 39.35 -0.26
C PRO A 343 -13.13 38.45 0.03
N GLN A 344 -11.92 39.02 -0.01
CA GLN A 344 -10.66 38.29 0.22
C GLN A 344 -10.66 37.47 1.52
N GLN A 345 -11.32 37.97 2.57
CA GLN A 345 -11.44 37.27 3.85
C GLN A 345 -12.16 35.91 3.72
N ILE A 346 -13.24 35.83 2.92
CA ILE A 346 -14.01 34.60 2.74
C ILE A 346 -13.23 33.62 1.85
N GLU A 347 -12.55 34.12 0.83
CA GLU A 347 -11.68 33.30 -0.01
C GLU A 347 -10.54 32.67 0.81
N GLU A 348 -9.84 33.44 1.62
CA GLU A 348 -8.78 32.94 2.50
C GLU A 348 -9.31 31.91 3.51
N GLN A 349 -10.50 32.13 4.07
CA GLN A 349 -11.15 31.16 4.96
C GLN A 349 -11.44 29.84 4.25
N MET A 350 -12.02 29.91 3.05
CA MET A 350 -12.33 28.73 2.24
C MET A 350 -11.06 27.95 1.87
N LEU A 351 -10.01 28.63 1.38
CA LEU A 351 -8.75 27.99 0.98
C LEU A 351 -8.01 27.37 2.18
N ASN A 352 -8.00 28.07 3.32
CA ASN A 352 -7.43 27.54 4.55
C ASN A 352 -8.18 26.28 5.02
N HIS A 353 -9.51 26.27 4.93
CA HIS A 353 -10.31 25.09 5.25
C HIS A 353 -9.97 23.91 4.32
N ILE A 354 -9.85 24.13 3.00
CA ILE A 354 -9.46 23.07 2.04
C ILE A 354 -8.05 22.53 2.35
N CYS A 355 -7.09 23.42 2.64
CA CYS A 355 -5.72 23.02 2.98
C CYS A 355 -5.66 22.20 4.27
N LEU A 356 -6.45 22.61 5.26
CA LEU A 356 -6.54 21.94 6.54
C LEU A 356 -7.22 20.57 6.39
N ARG A 357 -8.33 20.51 5.62
CA ARG A 357 -9.01 19.27 5.26
C ARG A 357 -8.06 18.29 4.58
N PHE A 358 -7.26 18.72 3.60
CA PHE A 358 -6.29 17.84 2.92
C PHE A 358 -5.22 17.28 3.87
N ARG A 359 -4.74 18.11 4.82
CA ARG A 359 -3.79 17.66 5.85
C ARG A 359 -4.41 16.65 6.81
N THR A 360 -5.69 16.79 7.11
CA THR A 360 -6.44 15.91 8.03
C THR A 360 -7.16 14.77 7.33
N GLU A 361 -7.16 14.72 5.99
CA GLU A 361 -7.85 13.69 5.21
C GLU A 361 -7.32 12.29 5.50
N GLY A 362 -6.01 12.16 5.74
CA GLY A 362 -5.41 10.91 6.22
C GLY A 362 -5.86 10.48 7.64
N LEU A 363 -6.56 11.35 8.37
CA LEU A 363 -7.16 11.08 9.67
C LEU A 363 -8.65 10.76 9.57
N LYS A 364 -9.28 10.95 8.40
CA LYS A 364 -10.68 10.52 8.15
C LYS A 364 -10.74 9.00 8.05
N GLN A 365 -10.63 8.33 9.20
CA GLN A 365 -10.69 6.88 9.35
C GLN A 365 -12.06 6.29 9.00
N GLN A 366 -13.11 7.12 8.89
CA GLN A 366 -14.49 6.66 8.72
C GLN A 366 -14.69 5.86 7.42
N GLU A 367 -14.17 6.35 6.28
CA GLU A 367 -14.25 5.62 5.01
C GLU A 367 -13.50 4.28 5.07
N THR A 368 -12.38 4.22 5.80
CA THR A 368 -11.61 2.98 5.98
C THR A 368 -12.35 2.00 6.89
N LEU A 369 -12.97 2.51 7.97
CA LEU A 369 -13.75 1.70 8.90
C LEU A 369 -15.02 1.16 8.23
N GLU A 370 -15.67 1.90 7.33
CA GLU A 370 -16.88 1.46 6.62
C GLU A 370 -16.67 0.23 5.73
N ILE A 371 -15.45 0.01 5.22
CA ILE A 371 -15.08 -1.19 4.46
C ILE A 371 -15.09 -2.45 5.36
N LEU A 372 -14.90 -2.26 6.67
CA LEU A 372 -14.80 -3.37 7.62
C LEU A 372 -16.19 -3.91 8.02
N PRO A 373 -16.33 -5.24 8.24
CA PRO A 373 -17.57 -5.81 8.75
C PRO A 373 -18.00 -5.22 10.10
N LYS A 374 -19.31 -5.15 10.36
CA LYS A 374 -19.89 -4.57 11.59
C LYS A 374 -19.22 -5.09 12.87
N ALA A 375 -18.93 -6.39 12.97
CA ALA A 375 -18.30 -6.99 14.14
C ALA A 375 -16.85 -6.49 14.39
N MET A 376 -16.06 -6.29 13.33
CA MET A 376 -14.70 -5.75 13.46
C MET A 376 -14.75 -4.28 13.86
N ARG A 377 -15.63 -3.49 13.23
CA ARG A 377 -15.84 -2.08 13.61
C ARG A 377 -16.23 -1.95 15.07
N ALA A 378 -17.21 -2.74 15.52
CA ALA A 378 -17.63 -2.79 16.92
C ALA A 378 -16.45 -3.10 17.86
N SER A 379 -15.64 -4.11 17.53
CA SER A 379 -14.47 -4.49 18.34
C SER A 379 -13.42 -3.37 18.40
N ILE A 380 -13.17 -2.68 17.29
CA ILE A 380 -12.26 -1.53 17.22
C ILE A 380 -12.80 -0.37 18.07
N SER A 381 -14.08 -0.01 17.89
CA SER A 381 -14.73 1.07 18.66
C SER A 381 -14.70 0.79 20.16
N LEU A 382 -14.98 -0.44 20.58
CA LEU A 382 -14.89 -0.84 21.99
C LEU A 382 -13.47 -0.68 22.54
N CYS A 383 -12.46 -1.13 21.79
CA CYS A 383 -11.07 -1.01 22.22
C CYS A 383 -10.62 0.47 22.38
N LEU A 384 -11.05 1.33 21.46
CA LEU A 384 -10.62 2.73 21.42
C LEU A 384 -11.41 3.64 22.38
N PHE A 385 -12.73 3.46 22.46
CA PHE A 385 -13.62 4.48 23.03
C PHE A 385 -14.32 4.06 24.32
N PHE A 386 -14.35 2.77 24.68
CA PHE A 386 -14.94 2.30 25.92
C PHE A 386 -14.44 3.04 27.19
N PRO A 387 -13.12 3.19 27.43
CA PRO A 387 -12.65 3.88 28.63
C PRO A 387 -13.01 5.36 28.65
N VAL A 388 -13.07 6.01 27.48
CA VAL A 388 -13.39 7.43 27.34
C VAL A 388 -14.87 7.66 27.67
N VAL A 389 -15.76 6.84 27.11
CA VAL A 389 -17.20 6.94 27.35
C VAL A 389 -17.54 6.64 28.81
N GLN A 390 -16.91 5.60 29.39
CA GLN A 390 -17.09 5.25 30.80
C GLN A 390 -16.63 6.36 31.76
N GLY A 391 -15.60 7.13 31.37
CA GLY A 391 -15.08 8.24 32.16
C GLY A 391 -15.96 9.50 32.17
N SER A 392 -16.87 9.64 31.19
CA SER A 392 -17.69 10.85 31.06
C SER A 392 -18.74 10.94 32.18
N TYR A 393 -19.07 12.16 32.62
CA TYR A 393 -19.91 12.36 33.81
C TYR A 393 -21.32 11.78 33.65
N LEU A 394 -21.88 11.79 32.44
CA LEU A 394 -23.25 11.35 32.18
C LEU A 394 -23.40 9.84 32.36
N PHE A 395 -22.35 9.07 32.06
CA PHE A 395 -22.36 7.62 32.06
C PHE A 395 -21.71 7.00 33.32
N LYS A 396 -21.43 7.80 34.36
CA LYS A 396 -20.92 7.28 35.63
C LYS A 396 -21.96 6.41 36.33
N GLY A 397 -21.55 5.20 36.73
CA GLY A 397 -22.40 4.24 37.45
C GLY A 397 -23.28 3.37 36.55
N VAL A 398 -23.20 3.55 35.24
CA VAL A 398 -23.95 2.78 34.23
C VAL A 398 -23.29 1.40 34.00
N SER A 399 -24.09 0.40 33.67
CA SER A 399 -23.63 -0.96 33.39
C SER A 399 -22.63 -1.03 32.21
N SER A 400 -21.66 -1.94 32.28
CA SER A 400 -20.70 -2.12 31.18
C SER A 400 -21.37 -2.60 29.89
N GLY A 401 -22.48 -3.34 30.00
CA GLY A 401 -23.26 -3.80 28.84
C GLY A 401 -23.87 -2.63 28.06
N PHE A 402 -24.43 -1.64 28.77
CA PHE A 402 -24.94 -0.42 28.16
C PHE A 402 -23.84 0.36 27.43
N ILE A 403 -22.67 0.56 28.06
CA ILE A 403 -21.56 1.28 27.43
C ILE A 403 -21.07 0.55 26.18
N GLN A 404 -21.04 -0.78 26.19
CA GLN A 404 -20.68 -1.54 25.00
C GLN A 404 -21.67 -1.29 23.86
N GLN A 405 -22.97 -1.38 24.12
CA GLN A 405 -24.01 -1.11 23.12
C GLN A 405 -23.89 0.32 22.58
N LEU A 406 -23.70 1.30 23.47
CA LEU A 406 -23.55 2.71 23.14
C LEU A 406 -22.34 2.97 22.22
N VAL A 407 -21.16 2.47 22.60
CA VAL A 407 -19.90 2.65 21.86
C VAL A 407 -19.97 2.03 20.46
N THR A 408 -20.71 0.91 20.30
CA THR A 408 -20.84 0.28 18.98
C THR A 408 -21.70 1.07 17.99
N GLU A 409 -22.57 1.95 18.48
CA GLU A 409 -23.43 2.81 17.67
C GLU A 409 -22.88 4.24 17.52
N MET A 410 -21.90 4.63 18.35
CA MET A 410 -21.15 5.89 18.22
C MET A 410 -20.26 5.90 16.97
N GLN A 411 -20.21 7.06 16.32
CA GLN A 411 -19.35 7.31 15.17
C GLN A 411 -18.26 8.31 15.54
N ALA A 412 -17.01 8.03 15.17
CA ALA A 412 -15.90 8.94 15.41
C ALA A 412 -15.74 9.91 14.23
N GLU A 413 -15.84 11.19 14.52
CA GLU A 413 -15.67 12.28 13.57
C GLU A 413 -14.45 13.14 13.95
N TYR A 414 -13.80 13.74 12.95
CA TYR A 414 -12.67 14.64 13.15
C TYR A 414 -13.02 16.03 12.62
N TYR A 415 -12.87 17.02 13.48
CA TYR A 415 -13.15 18.42 13.17
C TYR A 415 -11.85 19.22 13.14
N ALA A 416 -11.73 20.05 12.12
CA ALA A 416 -10.57 20.89 11.91
C ALA A 416 -10.65 22.15 12.80
N PRO A 417 -9.52 22.75 13.22
CA PRO A 417 -9.56 23.99 14.00
C PRO A 417 -10.45 25.09 13.39
N LYS A 418 -11.20 25.79 14.25
CA LYS A 418 -12.16 26.87 13.93
C LYS A 418 -13.41 26.41 13.16
N GLU A 419 -13.67 25.10 13.16
CA GLU A 419 -14.91 24.53 12.62
C GLU A 419 -15.98 24.46 13.71
N ASP A 420 -17.21 24.81 13.36
CA ASP A 420 -18.37 24.74 14.23
C ASP A 420 -18.92 23.32 14.23
N VAL A 421 -18.85 22.66 15.38
CA VAL A 421 -19.38 21.30 15.59
C VAL A 421 -20.91 21.34 15.68
N MET A 422 -21.45 22.33 16.39
CA MET A 422 -22.89 22.56 16.56
C MET A 422 -23.15 24.06 16.67
N LEU A 423 -24.28 24.54 16.18
CA LEU A 423 -24.69 25.94 16.24
C LEU A 423 -25.75 26.17 17.33
N GLN A 424 -25.74 27.37 17.92
CA GLN A 424 -26.80 27.83 18.81
C GLN A 424 -28.15 27.87 18.08
N ASN A 425 -29.22 27.53 18.79
CA ASN A 425 -30.59 27.37 18.30
C ASN A 425 -30.79 26.25 17.28
N ASP A 426 -29.77 25.45 17.01
CA ASP A 426 -29.93 24.28 16.15
C ASP A 426 -30.76 23.21 16.84
N LYS A 427 -31.44 22.38 16.05
CA LYS A 427 -32.28 21.30 16.60
C LYS A 427 -31.40 20.28 17.31
N PRO A 428 -31.81 19.73 18.47
CA PRO A 428 -31.01 18.75 19.18
C PRO A 428 -31.04 17.39 18.47
N SER A 429 -30.16 17.22 17.49
CA SER A 429 -30.03 16.00 16.69
C SER A 429 -29.10 14.98 17.35
N ASP A 430 -27.91 15.41 17.79
CA ASP A 430 -26.82 14.51 18.15
C ASP A 430 -26.10 14.93 19.42
N LEU A 431 -25.72 13.94 20.23
CA LEU A 431 -24.83 14.09 21.38
C LEU A 431 -23.39 13.87 20.92
N HIS A 432 -22.51 14.76 21.35
CA HIS A 432 -21.10 14.71 21.00
C HIS A 432 -20.25 14.53 22.27
N LEU A 433 -19.24 13.65 22.22
CA LEU A 433 -18.26 13.46 23.30
C LEU A 433 -16.88 13.83 22.76
N LEU A 434 -16.24 14.81 23.36
CA LEU A 434 -14.91 15.24 22.98
C LEU A 434 -13.88 14.21 23.48
N VAL A 435 -13.22 13.50 22.57
CA VAL A 435 -12.20 12.49 22.92
C VAL A 435 -10.83 13.13 23.07
N SER A 436 -10.46 14.01 22.13
CA SER A 436 -9.23 14.77 22.18
C SER A 436 -9.42 16.13 21.49
N GLY A 437 -8.67 17.13 21.93
CA GLY A 437 -8.73 18.49 21.41
C GLY A 437 -9.34 19.48 22.41
N ALA A 438 -9.79 20.62 21.90
CA ALA A 438 -10.41 21.66 22.72
C ALA A 438 -11.46 22.42 21.90
N VAL A 439 -12.57 22.75 22.55
CA VAL A 439 -13.72 23.40 21.93
C VAL A 439 -14.10 24.63 22.77
N ASP A 440 -14.25 25.77 22.13
CA ASP A 440 -14.79 26.97 22.77
C ASP A 440 -16.33 26.92 22.69
N VAL A 441 -16.97 27.21 23.80
CA VAL A 441 -18.42 27.31 23.93
C VAL A 441 -18.79 28.79 23.77
N LEU A 442 -19.51 29.11 22.72
CA LEU A 442 -19.86 30.47 22.32
C LEU A 442 -21.36 30.71 22.52
N ALA A 443 -21.73 31.87 23.05
CA ALA A 443 -23.10 32.36 23.00
C ALA A 443 -23.19 33.59 22.11
N PHE A 444 -24.26 33.67 21.32
CA PHE A 444 -24.61 34.86 20.57
C PHE A 444 -25.50 35.75 21.43
N LEU A 445 -24.91 36.82 21.99
CA LEU A 445 -25.57 37.80 22.84
C LEU A 445 -25.46 39.18 22.18
N ASP A 446 -26.59 39.87 22.04
CA ASP A 446 -26.67 41.25 21.51
C ASP A 446 -25.95 41.47 20.16
N GLY A 447 -26.00 40.48 19.26
CA GLY A 447 -25.38 40.57 17.93
C GLY A 447 -23.88 40.25 17.89
N THR A 448 -23.28 39.85 19.03
CA THR A 448 -21.86 39.51 19.14
C THR A 448 -21.64 38.10 19.71
N GLU A 449 -20.66 37.37 19.17
CA GLU A 449 -20.23 36.09 19.73
C GLU A 449 -19.34 36.32 20.96
N GLN A 450 -19.73 35.77 22.11
CA GLN A 450 -18.90 35.77 23.33
C GLN A 450 -18.54 34.34 23.74
N VAL A 451 -17.29 34.14 24.19
CA VAL A 451 -16.83 32.86 24.71
C VAL A 451 -17.31 32.68 26.15
N CYS A 452 -18.28 31.79 26.37
CA CYS A 452 -18.86 31.50 27.67
C CYS A 452 -18.07 30.43 28.44
N GLY A 453 -17.34 29.57 27.73
CA GLY A 453 -16.59 28.49 28.36
C GLY A 453 -15.68 27.76 27.38
N LYS A 454 -14.91 26.81 27.90
CA LYS A 454 -14.06 25.92 27.12
C LYS A 454 -14.33 24.49 27.55
N ALA A 455 -14.59 23.63 26.56
CA ALA A 455 -14.75 22.21 26.78
C ALA A 455 -13.42 21.47 26.56
N ALA A 456 -13.10 20.59 27.49
CA ALA A 456 -11.88 19.79 27.53
C ALA A 456 -12.14 18.30 27.19
N GLU A 457 -11.05 17.54 27.03
CA GLU A 457 -11.13 16.12 26.70
C GLU A 457 -11.94 15.33 27.76
N GLY A 458 -12.84 14.47 27.28
CA GLY A 458 -13.78 13.70 28.10
C GLY A 458 -15.10 14.41 28.41
N GLU A 459 -15.27 15.67 28.01
CA GLU A 459 -16.50 16.42 28.20
C GLU A 459 -17.51 16.19 27.07
N LEU A 460 -18.79 16.21 27.45
CA LEU A 460 -19.91 16.10 26.52
C LEU A 460 -20.26 17.49 25.98
N LEU A 461 -20.71 17.50 24.74
CA LEU A 461 -21.17 18.67 24.02
C LEU A 461 -22.61 18.41 23.55
N GLY A 462 -23.47 19.41 23.75
CA GLY A 462 -24.86 19.37 23.28
C GLY A 462 -25.80 18.49 24.11
N GLU A 463 -25.37 18.00 25.28
CA GLU A 463 -26.16 17.17 26.18
C GLU A 463 -27.47 17.85 26.60
N THR A 464 -27.44 19.17 26.79
CA THR A 464 -28.58 19.93 27.31
C THR A 464 -29.70 19.93 26.29
N GLY A 465 -29.38 20.16 25.01
CA GLY A 465 -30.36 20.08 23.95
C GLY A 465 -30.91 18.66 23.78
N VAL A 466 -30.04 17.63 23.83
CA VAL A 466 -30.43 16.23 23.61
C VAL A 466 -31.34 15.70 24.73
N MET A 467 -30.95 15.93 25.99
CA MET A 467 -31.64 15.42 27.18
C MET A 467 -32.92 16.21 27.50
N SER A 468 -32.89 17.55 27.36
CA SER A 468 -34.05 18.41 27.63
C SER A 468 -34.97 18.59 26.44
N ASN A 469 -34.59 18.07 25.25
CA ASN A 469 -35.32 18.25 23.99
C ASN A 469 -35.58 19.74 23.66
N GLN A 470 -34.56 20.57 23.85
CA GLN A 470 -34.59 22.01 23.58
C GLN A 470 -33.54 22.38 22.51
N PRO A 471 -33.71 23.51 21.81
CA PRO A 471 -32.68 24.03 20.92
C PRO A 471 -31.34 24.20 21.64
N GLN A 472 -30.23 24.04 20.91
CA GLN A 472 -28.91 24.14 21.52
C GLN A 472 -28.66 25.55 22.09
N PRO A 473 -28.26 25.67 23.37
CA PRO A 473 -28.08 26.98 24.00
C PRO A 473 -26.81 27.70 23.54
N PHE A 474 -25.83 26.97 23.00
CA PHE A 474 -24.50 27.48 22.65
C PHE A 474 -24.04 26.94 21.30
N THR A 475 -23.17 27.71 20.64
CA THR A 475 -22.37 27.27 19.50
C THR A 475 -21.07 26.65 20.02
N PHE A 476 -20.66 25.52 19.47
CA PHE A 476 -19.45 24.80 19.86
C PHE A 476 -18.42 24.88 18.73
N ARG A 477 -17.36 25.68 18.92
CA ARG A 477 -16.32 25.90 17.90
C ARG A 477 -15.01 25.28 18.32
N THR A 478 -14.43 24.45 17.47
CA THR A 478 -13.11 23.84 17.74
C THR A 478 -12.00 24.89 17.77
N THR A 479 -11.04 24.76 18.68
CA THR A 479 -9.83 25.62 18.72
C THR A 479 -8.61 24.91 18.17
N LYS A 480 -8.57 23.59 18.32
CA LYS A 480 -7.54 22.68 17.82
C LYS A 480 -8.22 21.59 16.99
N LEU A 481 -7.40 20.76 16.33
CA LEU A 481 -7.90 19.52 15.74
C LEU A 481 -8.53 18.68 16.85
N SER A 482 -9.82 18.38 16.70
CA SER A 482 -10.59 17.71 17.73
C SER A 482 -11.19 16.42 17.19
N GLN A 483 -11.04 15.35 17.96
CA GLN A 483 -11.71 14.08 17.72
C GLN A 483 -12.96 14.01 18.59
N VAL A 484 -14.11 13.79 17.96
CA VAL A 484 -15.41 13.83 18.62
C VAL A 484 -16.17 12.55 18.30
N LEU A 485 -16.76 11.92 19.31
CA LEU A 485 -17.69 10.81 19.14
C LEU A 485 -19.10 11.35 19.06
N ARG A 486 -19.83 10.95 18.03
CA ARG A 486 -21.21 11.37 17.78
C ARG A 486 -22.17 10.20 17.96
N ILE A 487 -23.29 10.46 18.62
CA ILE A 487 -24.45 9.56 18.63
C ILE A 487 -25.73 10.35 18.43
N SER A 488 -26.64 9.84 17.60
CA SER A 488 -27.92 10.48 17.39
C SER A 488 -28.84 10.35 18.61
N ARG A 489 -29.64 11.39 18.84
CA ARG A 489 -30.61 11.44 19.94
C ARG A 489 -31.59 10.27 19.90
N SER A 490 -32.08 9.91 18.72
CA SER A 490 -33.00 8.77 18.55
C SER A 490 -32.37 7.48 19.10
N LYS A 491 -31.16 7.14 18.62
CA LYS A 491 -30.44 5.95 19.06
C LYS A 491 -30.12 5.97 20.55
N LEU A 492 -29.69 7.11 21.08
CA LEU A 492 -29.43 7.23 22.51
C LEU A 492 -30.70 6.96 23.34
N MET A 493 -31.82 7.56 22.94
CA MET A 493 -33.10 7.35 23.61
C MET A 493 -33.60 5.91 23.49
N ASP A 494 -33.41 5.27 22.34
CA ASP A 494 -33.77 3.86 22.12
C ASP A 494 -32.96 2.95 23.06
N ILE A 495 -31.64 3.13 23.13
CA ILE A 495 -30.74 2.35 24.02
C ILE A 495 -31.09 2.56 25.49
N MET A 496 -31.45 3.79 25.89
CA MET A 496 -31.91 4.10 27.25
C MET A 496 -33.28 3.49 27.58
N GLN A 497 -34.17 3.34 26.60
CA GLN A 497 -35.46 2.69 26.79
C GLN A 497 -35.33 1.18 26.94
N GLU A 498 -34.40 0.57 26.18
CA GLU A 498 -34.06 -0.85 26.29
C GLU A 498 -33.43 -1.18 27.65
N ASN A 499 -32.58 -0.30 28.18
CA ASN A 499 -31.91 -0.46 29.47
C ASN A 499 -32.44 0.54 30.51
N ARG A 500 -33.64 0.27 31.03
CA ARG A 500 -34.39 1.22 31.89
C ARG A 500 -33.63 1.69 33.13
N GLU A 501 -32.97 0.77 33.84
CA GLU A 501 -32.21 1.07 35.07
C GLU A 501 -31.04 2.03 34.78
N ASP A 502 -30.27 1.74 33.73
CA ASP A 502 -29.17 2.59 33.27
C ASP A 502 -29.68 3.96 32.77
N GLY A 503 -30.83 3.98 32.12
CA GLY A 503 -31.50 5.21 31.68
C GLY A 503 -31.89 6.14 32.84
N GLU A 504 -32.29 5.59 33.99
CA GLU A 504 -32.59 6.37 35.20
C GLU A 504 -31.32 6.97 35.82
N ILE A 505 -30.22 6.19 35.85
CA ILE A 505 -28.90 6.68 36.31
C ILE A 505 -28.44 7.86 35.47
N ILE A 506 -28.54 7.76 34.14
CA ILE A 506 -28.18 8.85 33.20
C ILE A 506 -29.01 10.11 33.47
N ARG A 507 -30.34 9.96 33.67
CA ARG A 507 -31.22 11.10 34.00
C ARG A 507 -30.86 11.73 35.35
N SER A 508 -30.54 10.91 36.35
CA SER A 508 -30.10 11.37 37.67
C SER A 508 -28.78 12.16 37.58
N ASN A 509 -27.78 11.63 36.86
CA ASN A 509 -26.50 12.29 36.63
C ASN A 509 -26.69 13.65 35.94
N PHE A 510 -27.57 13.71 34.93
CA PHE A 510 -27.90 14.95 34.24
C PHE A 510 -28.57 15.98 35.15
N GLN A 511 -29.58 15.57 35.95
CA GLN A 511 -30.23 16.46 36.92
C GLN A 511 -29.29 16.96 38.01
N GLN A 512 -28.36 16.11 38.47
CA GLN A 512 -27.37 16.48 39.46
C GLN A 512 -26.42 17.57 38.93
N LYS A 513 -25.98 17.48 37.66
CA LYS A 513 -25.18 18.52 37.01
C LYS A 513 -25.94 19.85 36.95
N LEU A 514 -27.19 19.84 36.47
CA LEU A 514 -28.02 21.05 36.39
C LEU A 514 -28.19 21.73 37.77
N ARG A 515 -28.43 20.94 38.84
CA ARG A 515 -28.53 21.48 40.21
C ARG A 515 -27.21 22.06 40.70
N MET A 516 -26.07 21.46 40.35
CA MET A 516 -24.75 21.98 40.71
C MET A 516 -24.46 23.31 40.01
N GLU A 517 -24.73 23.41 38.72
CA GLU A 517 -24.57 24.65 37.93
C GLU A 517 -25.48 25.76 38.47
N GLN A 518 -26.73 25.44 38.79
CA GLN A 518 -27.67 26.40 39.36
C GLN A 518 -27.24 26.88 40.76
N ARG A 519 -26.67 25.99 41.59
CA ARG A 519 -26.10 26.37 42.90
C ARG A 519 -24.85 27.23 42.74
N LEU A 520 -23.99 26.95 41.77
CA LEU A 520 -22.81 27.77 41.46
C LEU A 520 -23.24 29.18 41.02
N TYR A 521 -24.23 29.26 40.13
CA TYR A 521 -24.79 30.54 39.67
C TYR A 521 -25.36 31.37 40.83
N ILE A 522 -26.14 30.74 41.71
CA ILE A 522 -26.69 31.39 42.89
C ILE A 522 -25.58 31.84 43.84
N ALA A 523 -24.56 31.01 44.08
CA ALA A 523 -23.44 31.36 44.96
C ALA A 523 -22.59 32.52 44.41
N MET A 524 -22.34 32.55 43.09
CA MET A 524 -21.63 33.63 42.41
C MET A 524 -22.43 34.95 42.41
N HIS A 525 -23.77 34.89 42.40
CA HIS A 525 -24.63 36.07 42.45
C HIS A 525 -25.15 36.41 43.85
N GLN A 526 -24.78 35.64 44.88
CA GLN A 526 -24.99 35.99 46.29
C GLN A 526 -23.83 36.83 46.85
N ASP A 527 -22.61 36.68 46.34
CA ASP A 527 -21.46 37.52 46.73
C ASP A 527 -21.57 38.95 46.13
N ASP A 528 -22.22 39.09 44.98
CA ASP A 528 -22.49 40.40 44.34
C ASP A 528 -23.75 41.11 44.86
N ARG A 529 -24.48 40.53 45.83
CA ARG A 529 -25.71 41.12 46.41
C ARG A 529 -25.55 41.61 47.84
N VAL A 530 -24.48 42.38 48.07
CA VAL A 530 -24.57 43.54 48.98
C VAL A 530 -24.78 44.79 48.12
N GLY A 531 -25.94 44.88 47.46
CA GLY A 531 -26.29 46.03 46.62
C GLY A 531 -27.49 45.81 45.69
N ALA A 532 -28.69 46.16 46.19
CA ALA A 532 -29.91 46.49 45.44
C ALA A 532 -30.76 45.36 44.79
N PHE A 533 -31.86 45.06 45.48
CA PHE A 533 -33.28 44.96 45.07
C PHE A 533 -33.75 44.18 43.82
N GLU A 534 -34.88 43.51 44.04
CA GLU A 534 -35.71 42.64 43.18
C GLU A 534 -36.35 43.28 41.93
N GLN A 535 -36.96 42.38 41.14
CA GLN A 535 -37.91 42.51 40.01
C GLN A 535 -37.21 42.47 38.64
N THR A 536 -37.48 41.52 37.74
CA THR A 536 -38.78 40.98 37.33
C THR A 536 -38.57 39.72 36.45
N LEU A 537 -39.61 38.88 36.29
CA LEU A 537 -39.85 37.85 35.25
C LEU A 537 -39.63 36.36 35.61
N LEU A 538 -40.47 35.89 36.53
CA LEU A 538 -41.45 34.79 36.31
C LEU A 538 -42.80 35.53 36.34
N ASP A 539 -43.86 35.32 35.56
CA ASP A 539 -44.39 34.21 34.76
C ASP A 539 -45.71 34.79 34.14
N PRO A 540 -46.50 34.09 33.30
CA PRO A 540 -46.95 32.70 33.47
C PRO A 540 -46.72 31.74 32.31
#